data_AF-A0A8H6SZ47-F1
#
_entry.id   AF-A0A8H6SZ47-F1
#
_cell.length_a   1.000
_cell.length_b   1.000
_cell.length_c   1.000
_cell.angle_alpha   90.00
_cell.angle_beta   90.00
_cell.angle_gamma   90.00
#
_symmetry.space_group_name_H-M   'P 1'
#
loop_
_entity.id
_entity.type
_entity.pdbx_description
1 polymer ?
#
loop_
_entity_poly.entity_id
_entity_poly.type
_entity_poly.pdbx_seq_one_letter_code
_entity_poly.pdbx_strand_id
1 'polypeptide(L)'
;MLATLPAMRFSSLPLLPLTLTLASPLTLSPPRRYPPRRRHPPPSNLVNGCVPFPGVDAQGNTSGGLSPTGATNGGCSSSTGQVYVRRGTGAGGRTALMYSWYFPKDEPLNGVGHRHDWEGVIIWLASPTSTAPSNILAVCPSAHGDWNCATTGYTLSGTSPLIAYQSIFPLDHSMGLTSTVGGTQPLVAWESLPAAAQNALQSTDFGDAIVPFKDSTFANNLAEATF
;
A
#
# COMPACT_ATOMS: atom_id res chain seq x y z
N MET A 1 -16.14 10.40 13.39
CA MET A 1 -14.97 11.10 12.82
C MET A 1 -13.73 10.34 13.27
N LEU A 2 -12.84 9.95 12.36
CA LEU A 2 -11.63 9.21 12.73
C LEU A 2 -10.72 10.11 13.57
N ALA A 3 -10.20 9.63 14.69
CA ALA A 3 -9.15 10.35 15.41
C ALA A 3 -7.91 10.43 14.51
N THR A 4 -7.47 11.64 14.20
CA THR A 4 -6.31 11.86 13.34
C THR A 4 -5.03 11.63 14.14
N LEU A 5 -4.35 10.52 13.84
CA LEU A 5 -2.97 10.30 14.28
C LEU A 5 -2.04 11.21 13.46
N PRO A 6 -0.97 11.78 14.06
CA PRO A 6 0.01 12.57 13.33
C PRO A 6 0.84 11.69 12.40
N ALA A 7 1.17 12.19 11.20
CA ALA A 7 2.12 11.53 10.31
C ALA A 7 3.54 11.60 10.89
N MET A 8 4.26 10.48 10.86
CA MET A 8 5.66 10.39 11.22
C MET A 8 6.55 10.63 10.00
N ARG A 9 7.71 11.24 10.25
CA ARG A 9 8.75 11.49 9.26
C ARG A 9 10.10 11.07 9.81
N PHE A 10 10.99 10.73 8.89
CA PHE A 10 12.40 10.52 9.18
C PHE A 10 13.11 11.79 9.67
N SER A 11 14.03 11.63 10.62
CA SER A 11 15.00 12.65 11.05
C SER A 11 16.38 12.53 10.39
N SER A 12 16.79 11.33 9.95
CA SER A 12 17.97 11.09 9.10
C SER A 12 17.93 9.68 8.49
N LEU A 13 18.33 9.54 7.21
CA LEU A 13 18.22 8.30 6.42
C LEU A 13 19.50 7.45 6.53
N PRO A 14 19.42 6.12 6.69
CA PRO A 14 20.18 5.24 5.81
C PRO A 14 19.53 5.32 4.42
N LEU A 15 20.32 5.60 3.37
CA LEU A 15 19.87 5.76 1.97
C LEU A 15 18.78 4.73 1.58
N LEU A 16 17.51 5.13 1.63
CA LEU A 16 16.45 4.43 0.92
C LEU A 16 16.52 4.88 -0.54
N PRO A 17 16.81 3.97 -1.47
CA PRO A 17 17.16 4.37 -2.83
C PRO A 17 15.95 4.86 -3.65
N LEU A 18 14.72 4.55 -3.23
CA LEU A 18 13.51 4.85 -3.97
C LEU A 18 12.45 5.50 -3.07
N THR A 19 11.65 6.38 -3.67
CA THR A 19 10.33 6.76 -3.18
C THR A 19 9.26 5.97 -3.95
N LEU A 20 8.04 5.92 -3.43
CA LEU A 20 6.91 5.29 -4.12
C LEU A 20 5.74 6.27 -4.23
N THR A 21 5.06 6.27 -5.38
CA THR A 21 3.88 7.11 -5.59
C THR A 21 2.64 6.24 -5.65
N LEU A 22 1.67 6.55 -4.81
CA LEU A 22 0.37 5.88 -4.81
C LEU A 22 -0.65 6.80 -5.48
N ALA A 23 -1.23 6.34 -6.58
CA ALA A 23 -2.37 6.98 -7.20
C ALA A 23 -3.57 6.85 -6.27
N SER A 24 -4.04 8.01 -5.78
CA SER A 24 -5.28 8.05 -5.01
C SER A 24 -6.40 7.49 -5.89
N PRO A 25 -7.37 6.77 -5.32
CA PRO A 25 -8.53 6.28 -6.06
C PRO A 25 -9.32 7.40 -6.76
N LEU A 26 -9.22 8.63 -6.22
CA LEU A 26 -9.76 9.87 -6.78
C LEU A 26 -9.11 10.31 -8.11
N THR A 27 -7.90 9.84 -8.40
CA THR A 27 -7.08 10.28 -9.54
C THR A 27 -6.95 9.22 -10.63
N LEU A 28 -7.31 7.97 -10.33
CA LEU A 28 -7.30 6.89 -11.31
C LEU A 28 -8.35 7.20 -12.39
N SER A 29 -7.87 7.36 -13.63
CA SER A 29 -8.77 7.39 -14.79
C SER A 29 -9.40 6.00 -14.95
N PRO A 30 -10.68 5.89 -15.34
CA PRO A 30 -11.29 4.58 -15.55
C PRO A 30 -10.46 3.79 -16.57
N PRO A 31 -10.29 2.45 -16.39
CA PRO A 31 -9.50 1.63 -17.31
C PRO A 31 -10.02 1.83 -18.74
N ARG A 32 -9.10 2.14 -19.67
CA ARG A 32 -9.44 2.31 -21.08
C ARG A 32 -9.97 0.97 -21.63
N ARG A 33 -11.30 0.91 -21.80
CA ARG A 33 -12.08 0.00 -22.67
C ARG A 33 -11.53 -1.45 -22.78
N TYR A 34 -12.12 -2.37 -22.02
CA TYR A 34 -12.18 -3.77 -22.45
C TYR A 34 -13.14 -3.93 -23.65
N PRO A 35 -12.89 -4.87 -24.59
CA PRO A 35 -13.78 -5.13 -25.72
C PRO A 35 -15.15 -5.63 -25.26
N PRO A 36 -16.22 -5.40 -26.05
CA PRO A 36 -17.59 -5.44 -25.56
C PRO A 36 -18.12 -6.87 -25.53
N ARG A 37 -18.01 -7.57 -24.40
CA ARG A 37 -18.91 -8.70 -24.10
C ARG A 37 -19.18 -8.82 -22.60
N ARG A 38 -20.19 -8.12 -22.12
CA ARG A 38 -21.22 -8.58 -21.15
C ARG A 38 -22.24 -7.46 -20.97
N ARG A 39 -23.53 -7.83 -20.95
CA ARG A 39 -24.72 -6.97 -21.02
C ARG A 39 -25.02 -6.18 -19.73
N HIS A 40 -23.99 -5.78 -18.99
CA HIS A 40 -24.10 -4.88 -17.86
C HIS A 40 -22.90 -3.93 -17.96
N PRO A 41 -23.10 -2.60 -18.06
CA PRO A 41 -21.97 -1.69 -17.95
C PRO A 41 -21.33 -1.94 -16.58
N PRO A 42 -20.03 -2.27 -16.48
CA PRO A 42 -19.36 -2.16 -15.18
C PRO A 42 -19.51 -0.70 -14.74
N PRO A 43 -19.69 -0.39 -13.45
CA PRO A 43 -19.68 0.99 -13.01
C PRO A 43 -18.31 1.62 -13.28
N SER A 44 -18.12 2.13 -14.49
CA SER A 44 -17.08 3.09 -14.83
C SER A 44 -17.47 4.37 -14.11
N ASN A 45 -16.70 4.74 -13.07
CA ASN A 45 -16.74 5.99 -12.29
C ASN A 45 -16.91 5.81 -10.77
N LEU A 46 -16.52 4.67 -10.19
CA LEU A 46 -16.28 4.63 -8.75
C LEU A 46 -14.85 5.07 -8.47
N VAL A 47 -14.69 6.33 -8.10
CA VAL A 47 -13.69 6.66 -7.06
C VAL A 47 -14.01 5.74 -5.88
N ASN A 48 -13.22 4.69 -5.64
CA ASN A 48 -13.53 3.72 -4.59
C ASN A 48 -12.47 3.68 -3.50
N GLY A 49 -12.91 3.47 -2.27
CA GLY A 49 -12.04 3.27 -1.13
C GLY A 49 -11.40 4.54 -0.56
N CYS A 50 -10.70 4.33 0.54
CA CYS A 50 -10.05 5.38 1.29
C CYS A 50 -8.75 5.87 0.62
N VAL A 51 -8.32 7.09 0.99
CA VAL A 51 -6.90 7.46 0.86
C VAL A 51 -6.11 6.87 2.05
N PRO A 52 -4.77 6.79 1.99
CA PRO A 52 -3.98 6.30 3.11
C PRO A 52 -4.09 7.17 4.38
N PHE A 53 -3.94 6.54 5.54
CA PHE A 53 -3.85 7.19 6.86
C PHE A 53 -2.67 6.65 7.66
N PRO A 54 -2.20 7.35 8.70
CA PRO A 54 -1.31 6.75 9.69
C PRO A 54 -2.05 5.64 10.45
N GLY A 55 -1.49 4.43 10.47
CA GLY A 55 -2.00 3.29 11.23
C GLY A 55 -1.56 3.27 12.69
N VAL A 56 -0.46 3.96 13.01
CA VAL A 56 0.12 4.09 14.36
C VAL A 56 0.81 5.45 14.52
N ASP A 57 0.84 6.00 15.74
CA ASP A 57 1.62 7.19 16.09
C ASP A 57 2.93 6.87 16.85
N ALA A 58 3.70 7.90 17.18
CA ALA A 58 4.98 7.75 17.86
C ALA A 58 4.87 7.18 19.29
N GLN A 59 3.70 7.31 19.93
CA GLN A 59 3.40 6.80 21.26
C GLN A 59 2.88 5.36 21.24
N GLY A 60 2.68 4.78 20.05
CA GLY A 60 2.14 3.44 19.89
C GLY A 60 0.60 3.38 19.91
N ASN A 61 -0.10 4.52 19.83
CA ASN A 61 -1.54 4.48 19.64
C ASN A 61 -1.84 4.05 18.19
N THR A 62 -2.69 3.05 18.02
CA THR A 62 -3.10 2.56 16.70
C THR A 62 -4.45 3.12 16.27
N SER A 63 -4.64 3.26 14.96
CA SER A 63 -5.91 3.73 14.40
C SER A 63 -7.04 2.74 14.70
N GLY A 64 -8.19 3.25 15.17
CA GLY A 64 -9.40 2.45 15.38
C GLY A 64 -10.19 2.13 14.10
N GLY A 65 -9.72 2.59 12.94
CA GLY A 65 -10.37 2.35 11.64
C GLY A 65 -11.78 2.95 11.54
N LEU A 66 -12.50 2.55 10.50
CA LEU A 66 -13.89 2.89 10.24
C LEU A 66 -14.72 1.63 10.03
N SER A 67 -15.99 1.65 10.42
CA SER A 67 -16.90 0.57 10.04
C SER A 67 -17.10 0.60 8.51
N PRO A 68 -17.20 -0.57 7.83
CA PRO A 68 -17.51 -0.65 6.40
C PRO A 68 -19.00 -0.34 6.19
N THR A 69 -19.36 0.93 6.36
CA THR A 69 -20.71 1.44 6.17
C THR A 69 -20.67 2.79 5.47
N GLY A 70 -21.70 3.05 4.67
CA GLY A 70 -21.92 4.30 3.95
C GLY A 70 -21.24 4.31 2.59
N ALA A 71 -20.71 5.46 2.20
CA ALA A 71 -19.91 5.57 1.00
C ALA A 71 -18.56 4.84 1.20
N THR A 72 -18.05 4.22 0.13
CA THR A 72 -16.78 3.46 0.12
C THR A 72 -15.58 4.30 0.59
N ASN A 73 -15.60 5.61 0.35
CA ASN A 73 -14.62 6.58 0.83
C ASN A 73 -15.14 7.48 1.98
N GLY A 74 -16.32 7.17 2.50
CA GLY A 74 -17.01 7.95 3.53
C GLY A 74 -16.19 8.02 4.81
N GLY A 75 -15.82 9.23 5.22
CA GLY A 75 -14.99 9.47 6.41
C GLY A 75 -13.48 9.22 6.22
N CYS A 76 -13.04 8.84 5.01
CA CYS A 76 -11.64 8.55 4.70
C CYS A 76 -11.20 9.03 3.30
N SER A 77 -11.85 10.07 2.77
CA SER A 77 -11.56 10.62 1.43
C SER A 77 -10.39 11.61 1.40
N SER A 78 -9.89 12.05 2.56
CA SER A 78 -8.81 13.04 2.65
C SER A 78 -7.92 12.79 3.86
N SER A 79 -6.61 12.83 3.64
CA SER A 79 -5.55 12.71 4.63
C SER A 79 -4.22 13.09 3.98
N THR A 80 -3.26 13.56 4.77
CA THR A 80 -1.85 13.60 4.32
C THR A 80 -1.31 12.20 4.07
N GLY A 81 -1.87 11.20 4.75
CA GLY A 81 -1.46 9.81 4.70
C GLY A 81 -0.13 9.53 5.39
N GLN A 82 0.28 8.26 5.29
CA GLN A 82 1.56 7.74 5.73
C GLN A 82 1.91 6.58 4.81
N VAL A 83 3.18 6.46 4.45
CA VAL A 83 3.73 5.23 3.89
C VAL A 83 4.80 4.68 4.85
N TYR A 84 4.72 3.38 5.11
CA TYR A 84 5.69 2.64 5.88
C TYR A 84 6.61 1.91 4.92
N VAL A 85 7.90 1.80 5.25
CA VAL A 85 8.83 1.00 4.45
C VAL A 85 9.66 0.10 5.35
N ARG A 86 9.87 -1.15 4.94
CA ARG A 86 10.85 -2.03 5.56
C ARG A 86 11.75 -2.64 4.52
N ARG A 87 13.05 -2.58 4.77
CA ARG A 87 14.06 -3.19 3.91
C ARG A 87 14.36 -4.59 4.38
N GLY A 88 14.50 -5.51 3.44
CA GLY A 88 14.85 -6.89 3.71
C GLY A 88 15.79 -7.46 2.67
N THR A 89 16.16 -8.73 2.86
CA THR A 89 16.91 -9.51 1.89
C THR A 89 16.13 -10.79 1.63
N GLY A 90 15.83 -11.05 0.36
CA GLY A 90 15.09 -12.24 -0.06
C GLY A 90 15.99 -13.33 -0.63
N ALA A 91 15.35 -14.29 -1.28
CA ALA A 91 16.03 -15.41 -1.93
C ALA A 91 17.10 -14.93 -2.93
N GLY A 92 18.27 -15.58 -2.90
CA GLY A 92 19.41 -15.23 -3.76
C GLY A 92 20.15 -13.94 -3.37
N GLY A 93 19.95 -13.41 -2.16
CA GLY A 93 20.67 -12.24 -1.65
C GLY A 93 20.19 -10.90 -2.22
N ARG A 94 19.05 -10.88 -2.92
CA ARG A 94 18.47 -9.67 -3.50
C ARG A 94 17.89 -8.77 -2.41
N THR A 95 17.99 -7.46 -2.62
CA THR A 95 17.41 -6.48 -1.70
C THR A 95 15.93 -6.28 -2.03
N ALA A 96 15.09 -6.30 -1.00
CA ALA A 96 13.67 -5.97 -1.11
C ALA A 96 13.36 -4.70 -0.32
N LEU A 97 12.51 -3.85 -0.89
CA LEU A 97 11.84 -2.76 -0.18
C LEU A 97 10.34 -3.03 -0.19
N MET A 98 9.76 -3.30 0.98
CA MET A 98 8.31 -3.39 1.12
C MET A 98 7.77 -2.05 1.58
N TYR A 99 7.03 -1.38 0.72
CA TYR A 99 6.23 -0.22 1.07
C TYR A 99 4.85 -0.70 1.49
N SER A 100 4.23 -0.03 2.47
CA SER A 100 2.90 -0.39 2.93
C SER A 100 2.11 0.83 3.37
N TRP A 101 0.80 0.77 3.14
CA TRP A 101 -0.17 1.80 3.50
C TRP A 101 -1.27 1.19 4.33
N TYR A 102 -1.78 2.00 5.25
CA TYR A 102 -2.96 1.68 6.03
C TYR A 102 -4.15 2.48 5.51
N PHE A 103 -5.29 1.81 5.39
CA PHE A 103 -6.57 2.43 5.09
C PHE A 103 -7.55 2.16 6.25
N PRO A 104 -8.38 3.14 6.66
CA PRO A 104 -9.26 2.95 7.81
C PRO A 104 -10.32 1.85 7.62
N LYS A 105 -10.70 1.52 6.38
CA LYS A 105 -11.61 0.45 6.01
C LYS A 105 -11.36 0.01 4.57
N ASP A 106 -11.67 -1.25 4.29
CA ASP A 106 -11.91 -1.76 2.94
C ASP A 106 -13.42 -1.89 2.76
N GLU A 107 -13.98 -1.18 1.80
CA GLU A 107 -15.42 -1.22 1.52
C GLU A 107 -15.65 -1.06 0.02
N PRO A 108 -15.70 -2.14 -0.79
CA PRO A 108 -16.04 -2.06 -2.21
C PRO A 108 -17.49 -1.63 -2.45
N LEU A 109 -18.39 -1.95 -1.51
CA LEU A 109 -19.83 -1.64 -1.56
C LEU A 109 -20.33 -1.38 -0.14
N ASN A 110 -21.34 -0.52 0.01
CA ASN A 110 -21.92 -0.20 1.32
C ASN A 110 -22.25 -1.47 2.14
N GLY A 111 -21.63 -1.61 3.31
CA GLY A 111 -21.87 -2.75 4.20
C GLY A 111 -21.12 -4.04 3.84
N VAL A 112 -20.29 -4.03 2.80
CA VAL A 112 -19.48 -5.17 2.32
C VAL A 112 -18.01 -4.79 2.43
N GLY A 113 -17.20 -5.67 3.00
CA GLY A 113 -15.78 -5.45 3.30
C GLY A 113 -15.52 -5.47 4.81
N HIS A 114 -14.46 -4.80 5.26
CA HIS A 114 -14.00 -4.87 6.64
C HIS A 114 -13.44 -3.54 7.16
N ARG A 115 -13.39 -3.43 8.49
CA ARG A 115 -12.66 -2.36 9.18
C ARG A 115 -11.17 -2.65 9.03
N HIS A 116 -10.39 -1.57 8.85
CA HIS A 116 -8.96 -1.61 8.58
C HIS A 116 -8.64 -2.22 7.22
N ASP A 117 -7.53 -1.78 6.66
CA ASP A 117 -6.89 -2.44 5.54
C ASP A 117 -5.41 -2.09 5.53
N TRP A 118 -4.59 -3.05 5.13
CA TRP A 118 -3.15 -2.96 5.04
C TRP A 118 -2.70 -3.57 3.73
N GLU A 119 -2.23 -2.72 2.85
CA GLU A 119 -1.72 -3.12 1.55
C GLU A 119 -0.25 -2.78 1.41
N GLY A 120 0.43 -3.41 0.45
CA GLY A 120 1.84 -3.18 0.21
C GLY A 120 2.31 -3.39 -1.21
N VAL A 121 3.55 -2.98 -1.45
CA VAL A 121 4.27 -3.23 -2.69
C VAL A 121 5.69 -3.61 -2.33
N ILE A 122 6.13 -4.77 -2.80
CA ILE A 122 7.54 -5.18 -2.72
C ILE A 122 8.24 -4.75 -4.02
N ILE A 123 9.34 -4.02 -3.87
CA ILE A 123 10.24 -3.70 -4.98
C ILE A 123 11.52 -4.51 -4.78
N TRP A 124 11.83 -5.35 -5.75
CA TRP A 124 13.08 -6.09 -5.79
C TRP A 124 14.16 -5.29 -6.50
N LEU A 125 15.33 -5.21 -5.88
CA LEU A 125 16.46 -4.41 -6.37
C LEU A 125 17.68 -5.30 -6.63
N ALA A 126 18.40 -5.00 -7.71
CA ALA A 126 19.66 -5.66 -8.05
C ALA A 126 20.79 -5.27 -7.09
N SER A 127 20.81 -4.00 -6.68
CA SER A 127 21.77 -3.43 -5.73
C SER A 127 21.06 -2.67 -4.62
N PRO A 128 21.51 -2.79 -3.36
CA PRO A 128 20.93 -2.07 -2.23
C PRO A 128 21.18 -0.56 -2.24
N THR A 129 22.10 -0.06 -3.06
CA THR A 129 22.58 1.33 -3.01
C THR A 129 22.25 2.14 -4.26
N SER A 130 21.86 1.49 -5.36
CA SER A 130 21.53 2.18 -6.60
C SER A 130 20.09 2.69 -6.59
N THR A 131 19.90 3.92 -7.04
CA THR A 131 18.58 4.55 -7.21
C THR A 131 18.11 4.53 -8.67
N ALA A 132 18.93 4.01 -9.58
CA ALA A 132 18.63 4.03 -11.01
C ALA A 132 17.39 3.19 -11.34
N PRO A 133 16.55 3.59 -12.31
CA PRO A 133 15.40 2.80 -12.75
C PRO A 133 15.76 1.35 -13.14
N SER A 134 16.93 1.16 -13.76
CA SER A 134 17.45 -0.17 -14.15
C SER A 134 17.84 -1.05 -12.97
N ASN A 135 17.86 -0.51 -11.75
CA ASN A 135 18.09 -1.29 -10.53
C ASN A 135 16.85 -2.07 -10.08
N ILE A 136 15.66 -1.70 -10.55
CA ILE A 136 14.41 -2.38 -10.24
C ILE A 136 14.35 -3.67 -11.05
N LEU A 137 14.30 -4.81 -10.36
CA LEU A 137 14.18 -6.14 -10.94
C LEU A 137 12.71 -6.55 -11.12
N ALA A 138 11.87 -6.22 -10.13
CA ALA A 138 10.44 -6.49 -10.17
C ALA A 138 9.68 -5.55 -9.23
N VAL A 139 8.41 -5.33 -9.56
CA VAL A 139 7.43 -4.62 -8.73
C VAL A 139 6.29 -5.59 -8.43
N CYS A 140 6.00 -5.82 -7.16
CA CYS A 140 5.02 -6.79 -6.69
C CYS A 140 3.98 -6.09 -5.81
N PRO A 141 2.86 -5.62 -6.38
CA PRO A 141 1.72 -5.13 -5.61
C PRO A 141 1.00 -6.29 -4.92
N SER A 142 0.54 -6.10 -3.67
CA SER A 142 -0.29 -7.07 -2.96
C SER A 142 -1.69 -7.16 -3.56
N ALA A 143 -2.27 -8.36 -3.54
CA ALA A 143 -3.66 -8.60 -3.89
C ALA A 143 -4.20 -9.82 -3.14
N HIS A 144 -5.10 -9.57 -2.18
CA HIS A 144 -5.87 -10.62 -1.49
C HIS A 144 -5.03 -11.74 -0.85
N GLY A 145 -3.88 -11.39 -0.28
CA GLY A 145 -2.94 -12.32 0.36
C GLY A 145 -1.78 -12.77 -0.53
N ASP A 146 -1.85 -12.52 -1.84
CA ASP A 146 -0.79 -12.82 -2.81
C ASP A 146 -0.02 -11.56 -3.23
N TRP A 147 1.04 -11.76 -4.03
CA TRP A 147 1.89 -10.72 -4.58
C TRP A 147 1.97 -10.81 -6.11
N ASN A 148 1.38 -9.85 -6.82
CA ASN A 148 1.34 -9.83 -8.29
C ASN A 148 2.63 -9.25 -8.88
N CYS A 149 3.71 -10.03 -8.85
CA CYS A 149 5.01 -9.57 -9.32
C CYS A 149 5.10 -9.37 -10.84
N ALA A 150 5.71 -8.26 -11.24
CA ALA A 150 5.96 -7.91 -12.63
C ALA A 150 7.41 -7.48 -12.86
N THR A 151 8.08 -8.11 -13.81
CA THR A 151 9.41 -7.73 -14.32
C THR A 151 9.34 -6.76 -15.50
N THR A 152 8.16 -6.63 -16.11
CA THR A 152 7.87 -5.72 -17.23
C THR A 152 6.46 -5.13 -17.07
N GLY A 153 6.15 -4.06 -17.79
CA GLY A 153 4.80 -3.48 -17.81
C GLY A 153 4.47 -2.54 -16.63
N TYR A 154 5.29 -2.51 -15.58
CA TYR A 154 5.23 -1.42 -14.59
C TYR A 154 5.74 -0.11 -15.21
N THR A 155 5.17 1.00 -14.79
CA THR A 155 5.60 2.35 -15.21
C THR A 155 6.18 3.11 -14.04
N LEU A 156 7.05 4.07 -14.35
CA LEU A 156 7.77 4.87 -13.37
C LEU A 156 7.49 6.35 -13.59
N SER A 157 7.45 7.12 -12.50
CA SER A 157 7.68 8.56 -12.52
C SER A 157 9.06 8.82 -11.92
N GLY A 158 10.02 9.21 -12.76
CA GLY A 158 11.44 9.21 -12.39
C GLY A 158 11.90 7.79 -12.02
N THR A 159 12.21 7.58 -10.75
CA THR A 159 12.64 6.29 -10.18
C THR A 159 11.56 5.58 -9.35
N SER A 160 10.36 6.19 -9.25
CA SER A 160 9.28 5.68 -8.40
C SER A 160 8.27 4.89 -9.22
N PRO A 161 8.01 3.60 -8.90
CA PRO A 161 6.91 2.88 -9.50
C PRO A 161 5.55 3.55 -9.26
N LEU A 162 4.68 3.46 -10.25
CA LEU A 162 3.34 3.99 -10.22
C LEU A 162 2.36 2.89 -9.82
N ILE A 163 1.70 3.07 -8.67
CA ILE A 163 0.85 2.07 -8.04
C ILE A 163 -0.57 2.62 -7.88
N ALA A 164 -1.57 1.76 -8.06
CA ALA A 164 -2.97 2.01 -7.81
C ALA A 164 -3.44 1.21 -6.58
N TYR A 165 -4.36 1.79 -5.82
CA TYR A 165 -5.21 1.08 -4.86
C TYR A 165 -6.64 1.17 -5.37
N GLN A 166 -7.29 0.03 -5.61
CA GLN A 166 -8.62 -0.01 -6.21
C GLN A 166 -9.31 -1.33 -5.90
N SER A 167 -10.64 -1.31 -5.86
CA SER A 167 -11.48 -2.51 -5.90
C SER A 167 -12.10 -2.69 -7.29
N ILE A 168 -12.20 -3.93 -7.73
CA ILE A 168 -13.03 -4.33 -8.87
C ILE A 168 -14.00 -5.40 -8.36
N PHE A 169 -15.24 -4.99 -8.12
CA PHE A 169 -16.31 -5.88 -7.63
C PHE A 169 -16.40 -7.17 -8.49
N PRO A 170 -16.49 -8.37 -7.89
CA PRO A 170 -16.88 -8.66 -6.50
C PRO A 170 -15.75 -8.70 -5.47
N LEU A 171 -14.53 -8.33 -5.82
CA LEU A 171 -13.40 -8.35 -4.89
C LEU A 171 -13.28 -7.04 -4.10
N ASP A 172 -12.76 -7.16 -2.89
CA ASP A 172 -12.32 -6.05 -2.04
C ASP A 172 -11.16 -5.28 -2.70
N HIS A 173 -10.51 -4.33 -2.01
CA HIS A 173 -9.42 -3.58 -2.62
C HIS A 173 -8.14 -4.43 -2.74
N SER A 174 -7.28 -3.99 -3.66
CA SER A 174 -5.94 -4.53 -3.84
C SER A 174 -5.04 -3.47 -4.47
N MET A 175 -3.73 -3.74 -4.45
CA MET A 175 -2.75 -2.93 -5.15
C MET A 175 -2.58 -3.39 -6.59
N GLY A 176 -2.23 -2.45 -7.48
CA GLY A 176 -1.98 -2.75 -8.88
C GLY A 176 -1.01 -1.78 -9.53
N LEU A 177 -0.52 -2.15 -10.71
CA LEU A 177 0.28 -1.26 -11.54
C LEU A 177 -0.64 -0.27 -12.26
N THR A 178 -0.16 0.96 -12.45
CA THR A 178 -0.88 2.00 -13.20
C THR A 178 0.09 2.91 -13.92
N SER A 179 -0.36 3.60 -14.97
CA SER A 179 0.39 4.68 -15.62
C SER A 179 -0.01 6.08 -15.13
N THR A 180 -0.97 6.16 -14.20
CA THR A 180 -1.37 7.42 -13.57
C THR A 180 -0.38 7.81 -12.48
N VAL A 181 0.15 9.04 -12.58
CA VAL A 181 1.00 9.59 -11.53
C VAL A 181 0.15 9.91 -10.30
N GLY A 182 0.51 9.30 -9.18
CA GLY A 182 -0.17 9.48 -7.91
C GLY A 182 0.41 10.55 -7.00
N GLY A 183 -0.06 10.56 -5.75
CA GLY A 183 0.49 11.36 -4.68
C GLY A 183 1.66 10.66 -3.98
N THR A 184 2.39 11.42 -3.18
CA THR A 184 3.36 10.89 -2.21
C THR A 184 2.83 11.10 -0.80
N GLN A 185 3.26 10.24 0.12
CA GLN A 185 2.94 10.36 1.54
C GLN A 185 4.23 10.57 2.33
N PRO A 186 4.17 11.17 3.53
CA PRO A 186 5.26 11.09 4.49
C PRO A 186 5.69 9.64 4.65
N LEU A 187 6.98 9.39 4.46
CA LEU A 187 7.56 8.06 4.55
C LEU A 187 8.25 7.88 5.91
N VAL A 188 8.07 6.72 6.52
CA VAL A 188 8.78 6.29 7.73
C VAL A 188 9.25 4.85 7.56
N ALA A 189 10.51 4.56 7.85
CA ALA A 189 10.96 3.18 7.84
C ALA A 189 10.70 2.52 9.18
N TRP A 190 10.48 1.22 9.11
CA TRP A 190 10.37 0.34 10.27
C TRP A 190 11.46 0.61 11.30
N GLU A 191 12.71 0.66 10.86
CA GLU A 191 13.89 0.84 11.73
C GLU A 191 13.96 2.23 12.38
N SER A 192 13.18 3.20 11.90
CA SER A 192 13.09 4.56 12.44
C SER A 192 11.83 4.83 13.25
N LEU A 193 10.92 3.85 13.33
CA LEU A 193 9.77 3.94 14.22
C LEU A 193 10.25 3.88 15.69
N PRO A 194 9.67 4.69 16.60
CA PRO A 194 9.89 4.50 18.03
C PRO A 194 9.49 3.07 18.46
N ALA A 195 10.16 2.55 19.49
CA ALA A 195 9.89 1.21 20.00
C ALA A 195 8.40 1.00 20.35
N ALA A 196 7.72 2.03 20.88
CA ALA A 196 6.29 1.98 21.16
C ALA A 196 5.44 1.72 19.89
N ALA A 197 5.77 2.40 18.78
CA ALA A 197 5.09 2.22 17.50
C ALA A 197 5.39 0.86 16.87
N GLN A 198 6.65 0.40 16.92
CA GLN A 198 7.02 -0.95 16.46
C GLN A 198 6.26 -2.02 17.25
N ASN A 199 6.28 -1.94 18.59
CA ASN A 199 5.57 -2.88 19.46
C ASN A 199 4.07 -2.91 19.17
N ALA A 200 3.45 -1.74 19.02
CA ALA A 200 2.04 -1.64 18.68
C ALA A 200 1.70 -2.30 17.33
N LEU A 201 2.49 -2.05 16.28
CA LEU A 201 2.29 -2.72 14.99
C LEU A 201 2.49 -4.25 15.04
N GLN A 202 3.29 -4.73 15.99
CA GLN A 202 3.50 -6.17 16.17
C GLN A 202 2.28 -6.84 16.80
N SER A 203 1.71 -6.21 17.83
CA SER A 203 0.71 -6.82 18.72
C SER A 203 -0.74 -6.42 18.45
N THR A 204 -0.99 -5.27 17.82
CA THR A 204 -2.36 -4.81 17.59
C THR A 204 -3.09 -5.74 16.63
N ASP A 205 -4.32 -6.09 17.01
CA ASP A 205 -5.28 -6.79 16.17
C ASP A 205 -6.00 -5.78 15.27
N PHE A 206 -5.77 -5.88 13.97
CA PHE A 206 -6.43 -5.07 12.93
C PHE A 206 -7.57 -5.85 12.25
N GLY A 207 -8.11 -6.88 12.91
CA GLY A 207 -9.18 -7.71 12.37
C GLY A 207 -8.72 -8.50 11.15
N ASP A 208 -9.43 -8.31 10.03
CA ASP A 208 -9.13 -9.00 8.77
C ASP A 208 -7.86 -8.47 8.09
N ALA A 209 -7.40 -7.27 8.46
CA ALA A 209 -6.20 -6.67 7.90
C ALA A 209 -4.93 -7.10 8.65
N ILE A 210 -3.86 -7.42 7.90
CA ILE A 210 -2.60 -7.89 8.46
C ILE A 210 -1.48 -6.92 8.09
N VAL A 211 -0.75 -6.40 9.09
CA VAL A 211 0.46 -5.59 8.86
C VAL A 211 1.50 -6.44 8.09
N PRO A 212 1.88 -6.09 6.85
CA PRO A 212 2.66 -7.00 6.00
C PRO A 212 4.17 -6.93 6.27
N PHE A 213 4.62 -5.90 7.00
CA PHE A 213 6.03 -5.61 7.26
C PHE A 213 6.44 -5.82 8.72
N LYS A 214 5.59 -6.43 9.55
CA LYS A 214 5.92 -6.78 10.93
C LYS A 214 6.76 -8.06 10.98
N ASP A 215 7.43 -8.36 12.09
CA ASP A 215 8.43 -9.44 12.14
C ASP A 215 7.85 -10.82 11.77
N SER A 216 6.61 -11.09 12.18
CA SER A 216 5.96 -12.38 11.93
C SER A 216 5.48 -12.58 10.49
N THR A 217 5.40 -11.52 9.68
CA THR A 217 4.83 -11.56 8.31
C THR A 217 5.85 -11.21 7.24
N PHE A 218 6.82 -10.35 7.57
CA PHE A 218 7.74 -9.75 6.61
C PHE A 218 8.53 -10.80 5.81
N ALA A 219 9.16 -11.76 6.49
CA ALA A 219 9.99 -12.77 5.82
C ALA A 219 9.16 -13.67 4.87
N ASN A 220 7.97 -14.09 5.30
CA ASN A 220 7.10 -14.92 4.46
C ASN A 220 6.58 -14.14 3.26
N ASN A 221 6.17 -12.88 3.43
CA ASN A 221 5.76 -12.04 2.32
C ASN A 221 6.87 -11.84 1.28
N LEU A 222 8.13 -11.69 1.71
CA LEU A 222 9.26 -11.67 0.77
C LEU A 222 9.50 -13.02 0.07
N ALA A 223 9.18 -14.14 0.73
CA ALA A 223 9.32 -15.47 0.14
C ALA A 223 8.23 -15.75 -0.92
N GLU A 224 7.00 -15.27 -0.70
CA GLU A 224 5.88 -15.43 -1.64
C GLU A 224 5.98 -14.50 -2.86
N ALA A 225 6.59 -13.32 -2.70
CA ALA A 225 6.76 -12.34 -3.78
C ALA A 225 7.87 -12.70 -4.78
N THR A 226 7.68 -13.78 -5.53
CA THR A 226 8.66 -14.31 -6.51
C THR A 226 8.40 -13.82 -7.94
N PHE A 227 9.46 -13.76 -8.76
CA PHE A 227 9.44 -13.23 -10.14
C PHE A 227 10.52 -13.84 -11.03
#